data_AF-A0A101EPV7-F1
#
_entry.id   AF-A0A101EPV7-F1
#
_cell.length_a   1.000
_cell.length_b   1.000
_cell.length_c   1.000
_cell.angle_alpha   90.00
_cell.angle_beta   90.00
_cell.angle_gamma   90.00
#
_symmetry.space_group_name_H-M   'P 1'
#
loop_
_entity.id
_entity.type
_entity.pdbx_description
1 polymer ?
#
loop_
_entity_poly.entity_id
_entity_poly.type
_entity_poly.pdbx_seq_one_letter_code
_entity_poly.pdbx_strand_id
1 'polypeptide(L)'
;KKGRTVNLYYENPQKKIVPRLSQLNLSVAEEILKRLGWNYETVYFPFGIEKDRILATYPEDGQVYNGKLILLIDTGERESYFLVENFVGKKADELKDDPRVLLFGTGDTVVAQYPPEGSIATEVILILGEE
;
A
#
# COMPACT_ATOMS: atom_id res chain seq x y z
N LYS A 1 -40.70 -39.96 9.50
CA LYS A 1 -41.28 -41.01 10.37
C LYS A 1 -40.78 -40.77 11.79
N LYS A 2 -41.65 -40.91 12.80
CA LYS A 2 -41.27 -40.85 14.22
C LYS A 2 -40.19 -41.92 14.48
N GLY A 3 -39.09 -41.58 15.16
CA GLY A 3 -37.97 -42.50 15.44
C GLY A 3 -36.89 -42.61 14.36
N ARG A 4 -36.86 -41.72 13.35
CA ARG A 4 -35.84 -41.73 12.30
C ARG A 4 -34.64 -40.88 12.71
N THR A 5 -33.46 -41.50 12.80
CA THR A 5 -32.20 -40.79 13.02
C THR A 5 -31.76 -40.12 11.73
N VAL A 6 -31.45 -38.82 11.81
CA VAL A 6 -30.87 -38.04 10.72
C VAL A 6 -29.48 -37.60 11.18
N ASN A 7 -28.45 -38.01 10.45
CA ASN A 7 -27.09 -37.56 10.71
C ASN A 7 -26.88 -36.23 9.99
N LEU A 8 -26.70 -35.16 10.77
CA LEU A 8 -26.31 -33.85 10.27
C LEU A 8 -24.78 -33.77 10.29
N TYR A 9 -24.19 -33.60 9.11
CA TYR A 9 -22.77 -33.38 8.96
C TYR A 9 -22.53 -31.87 8.86
N TYR A 10 -21.70 -31.34 9.75
CA TYR A 10 -21.22 -29.97 9.70
C TYR A 10 -19.71 -30.00 9.42
N GLU A 11 -19.31 -29.53 8.24
CA GLU A 11 -17.90 -29.29 7.95
C GLU A 11 -17.48 -28.01 8.68
N ASN A 12 -16.75 -28.16 9.79
CA ASN A 12 -16.12 -27.03 10.43
C ASN A 12 -14.94 -26.59 9.54
N PRO A 13 -14.95 -25.37 8.96
CA PRO A 13 -13.84 -24.93 8.13
C PRO A 13 -12.55 -25.06 8.95
N GLN A 14 -11.54 -25.71 8.37
CA GLN A 14 -10.26 -25.90 9.05
C GLN A 14 -9.71 -24.53 9.43
N LYS A 15 -9.74 -24.25 10.73
CA LYS A 15 -9.17 -23.06 11.34
C LYS A 15 -7.64 -23.18 11.21
N LYS A 16 -7.05 -22.43 10.27
CA LYS A 16 -5.61 -22.39 10.08
C LYS A 16 -5.03 -21.24 10.92
N ILE A 17 -3.80 -21.42 11.39
CA ILE A 17 -3.05 -20.37 12.06
C ILE A 17 -2.24 -19.64 11.00
N VAL A 18 -2.34 -18.30 10.95
CA VAL A 18 -1.57 -17.48 10.01
C VAL A 18 -0.07 -17.70 10.28
N PRO A 19 0.72 -18.10 9.28
CA PRO A 19 2.14 -18.31 9.45
C PRO A 19 2.87 -16.98 9.60
N ARG A 20 4.00 -17.00 10.34
CA ARG A 20 4.88 -15.83 10.45
C ARG A 20 5.70 -15.66 9.16
N LEU A 21 5.32 -14.68 8.34
CA LEU A 21 5.95 -14.41 7.04
C LEU A 21 6.67 -13.06 6.98
N SER A 22 6.42 -12.15 7.93
CA SER A 22 7.07 -10.85 7.97
C SER A 22 8.59 -10.99 8.00
N GLN A 23 9.28 -10.08 7.31
CA GLN A 23 10.73 -10.06 7.12
C GLN A 23 11.29 -11.15 6.19
N LEU A 24 10.46 -12.09 5.69
CA LEU A 24 10.90 -13.03 4.65
C LEU A 24 10.83 -12.38 3.28
N ASN A 25 11.66 -12.89 2.36
CA ASN A 25 11.50 -12.61 0.94
C ASN A 25 10.28 -13.36 0.39
N LEU A 26 9.58 -12.75 -0.57
CA LEU A 26 8.37 -13.28 -1.20
C LEU A 26 8.56 -14.73 -1.68
N SER A 27 9.67 -15.03 -2.36
CA SER A 27 9.95 -16.38 -2.89
C SER A 27 9.89 -17.47 -1.82
N VAL A 28 10.47 -17.21 -0.65
CA VAL A 28 10.47 -18.14 0.49
C VAL A 28 9.08 -18.27 1.09
N ALA A 29 8.37 -17.15 1.21
CA ALA A 29 7.01 -17.13 1.75
C ALA A 29 6.01 -17.88 0.86
N GLU A 30 6.14 -17.77 -0.46
CA GLU A 30 5.31 -18.50 -1.44
C GLU A 30 5.48 -20.01 -1.30
N GLU A 31 6.71 -20.49 -1.10
CA GLU A 31 6.94 -21.92 -0.85
C GLU A 31 6.26 -22.40 0.44
N ILE A 32 6.34 -21.61 1.51
CA ILE A 32 5.69 -21.91 2.79
C ILE A 32 4.17 -21.95 2.61
N LEU A 33 3.59 -20.92 1.99
CA LEU A 33 2.15 -20.80 1.77
C LEU A 33 1.61 -21.94 0.90
N LYS A 34 2.35 -22.32 -0.15
CA LYS A 34 2.01 -23.46 -1.01
C LYS A 34 1.99 -24.77 -0.22
N ARG A 35 2.99 -25.03 0.62
CA ARG A 35 3.04 -26.26 1.45
C ARG A 35 1.92 -26.31 2.49
N LEU A 36 1.49 -25.16 3.00
CA LEU A 36 0.41 -25.04 3.98
C LEU A 36 -0.98 -24.91 3.34
N GLY A 37 -1.06 -24.86 2.01
CA GLY A 37 -2.30 -24.73 1.25
C GLY A 37 -3.04 -23.42 1.53
N TRP A 38 -2.31 -22.31 1.69
CA TRP A 38 -2.90 -20.98 1.85
C TRP A 38 -3.07 -20.30 0.49
N ASN A 39 -4.19 -19.60 0.33
CA ASN A 39 -4.38 -18.63 -0.74
C ASN A 39 -3.99 -17.25 -0.22
N TYR A 40 -3.38 -16.44 -1.08
CA TYR A 40 -2.95 -15.10 -0.72
C TYR A 40 -3.11 -14.13 -1.89
N GLU A 41 -3.04 -12.85 -1.57
CA GLU A 41 -2.98 -11.72 -2.48
C GLU A 41 -1.86 -10.78 -2.03
N THR A 42 -1.21 -10.12 -2.98
CA THR A 42 -0.07 -9.25 -2.72
C THR A 42 -0.47 -7.80 -2.93
N VAL A 43 0.03 -6.95 -2.04
CA VAL A 43 -0.10 -5.50 -2.15
C VAL A 43 1.30 -4.93 -2.06
N TYR A 44 1.71 -4.24 -3.11
CA TYR A 44 3.05 -3.67 -3.21
C TYR A 44 3.07 -2.23 -2.74
N PHE A 45 4.07 -1.88 -1.94
CA PHE A 45 4.29 -0.51 -1.48
C PHE A 45 5.76 -0.11 -1.59
N PRO A 46 6.05 1.13 -2.00
CA PRO A 46 7.40 1.63 -2.23
C PRO A 46 8.03 2.24 -0.97
N PHE A 47 8.29 1.40 0.04
CA PHE A 47 8.95 1.85 1.28
C PHE A 47 10.47 1.96 1.13
N GLY A 48 11.07 1.20 0.21
CA GLY A 48 12.50 1.26 -0.09
C GLY A 48 13.40 0.68 0.99
N ILE A 49 12.90 -0.28 1.78
CA ILE A 49 13.67 -1.06 2.75
C ILE A 49 14.43 -2.17 2.02
N GLU A 50 13.71 -3.04 1.31
CA GLU A 50 14.29 -4.19 0.60
C GLU A 50 13.28 -4.79 -0.38
N LYS A 51 13.68 -4.93 -1.65
CA LYS A 51 12.81 -5.48 -2.69
C LYS A 51 12.31 -6.89 -2.34
N ASP A 52 11.01 -7.10 -2.56
CA ASP A 52 10.29 -8.36 -2.36
C ASP A 52 10.23 -8.82 -0.90
N ARG A 53 10.55 -7.94 0.06
CA ARG A 53 10.40 -8.23 1.49
C ARG A 53 8.96 -8.07 1.93
N ILE A 54 8.44 -9.08 2.63
CA ILE A 54 7.12 -8.99 3.27
C ILE A 54 7.25 -8.12 4.53
N LEU A 55 6.50 -7.03 4.56
CA LEU A 55 6.49 -6.10 5.69
C LEU A 55 5.46 -6.51 6.74
N ALA A 56 4.30 -6.96 6.29
CA ALA A 56 3.20 -7.34 7.16
C ALA A 56 2.28 -8.35 6.46
N THR A 57 1.46 -9.05 7.26
CA THR A 57 0.36 -9.88 6.76
C THR A 57 -0.95 -9.42 7.37
N TYR A 58 -2.03 -9.54 6.62
CA TYR A 58 -3.38 -9.45 7.15
C TYR A 58 -4.15 -10.76 6.89
N PRO A 59 -4.74 -11.38 7.93
CA PRO A 59 -4.57 -11.05 9.35
C PRO A 59 -3.14 -11.26 9.86
N GLU A 60 -2.87 -10.83 11.08
CA GLU A 60 -1.53 -10.93 11.69
C GLU A 60 -1.12 -12.38 11.95
N ASP A 61 0.18 -12.64 12.05
CA ASP A 61 0.70 -13.97 12.35
C ASP A 61 0.21 -14.50 13.71
N GLY A 62 -0.01 -15.81 13.79
CA GLY A 62 -0.56 -16.46 14.99
C GLY A 62 -2.08 -16.35 15.13
N GLN A 63 -2.75 -15.51 14.34
CA GLN A 63 -4.22 -15.44 14.36
C GLN A 63 -4.85 -16.65 13.67
N VAL A 64 -6.06 -16.99 14.10
CA VAL A 64 -6.84 -18.06 13.46
C VAL A 64 -7.65 -17.47 12.32
N TYR A 65 -7.40 -17.93 11.11
CA TYR A 65 -8.06 -17.42 9.92
C TYR A 65 -8.24 -18.51 8.86
N ASN A 66 -9.29 -18.40 8.05
CA ASN A 66 -9.63 -19.37 7.00
C ASN A 66 -9.84 -18.71 5.64
N GLY A 67 -9.62 -17.40 5.54
CA GLY A 67 -9.77 -16.65 4.30
C GLY A 67 -8.46 -16.52 3.52
N LYS A 68 -8.47 -15.63 2.53
CA LYS A 68 -7.29 -15.27 1.75
C LYS A 68 -6.40 -14.33 2.54
N LEU A 69 -5.10 -14.62 2.65
CA LEU A 69 -4.11 -13.73 3.27
C LEU A 69 -3.80 -12.55 2.36
N ILE A 70 -3.50 -11.41 2.95
CA ILE A 70 -2.95 -10.26 2.24
C ILE A 70 -1.50 -10.09 2.69
N LEU A 71 -0.57 -10.06 1.74
CA LEU A 71 0.85 -9.83 1.99
C LEU A 71 1.18 -8.40 1.56
N LEU A 72 1.67 -7.60 2.50
CA LEU A 72 2.24 -6.29 2.20
C LEU A 72 3.71 -6.48 1.82
N ILE A 73 4.08 -6.10 0.60
CA ILE A 73 5.41 -6.35 0.03
C ILE A 73 6.06 -5.02 -0.33
N ASP A 74 7.33 -4.88 0.03
CA ASP A 74 8.13 -3.74 -0.38
C ASP A 74 8.63 -3.89 -1.82
N THR A 75 8.46 -2.85 -2.65
CA THR A 75 9.01 -2.84 -4.01
C THR A 75 10.53 -2.65 -4.01
N GLY A 76 11.09 -2.15 -2.89
CA GLY A 76 12.50 -1.76 -2.79
C GLY A 76 12.80 -0.40 -3.41
N GLU A 77 11.83 0.22 -4.08
CA GLU A 77 11.89 1.61 -4.50
C GLU A 77 11.32 2.48 -3.38
N ARG A 78 11.92 3.65 -3.15
CA ARG A 78 11.44 4.59 -2.14
C ARG A 78 10.67 5.71 -2.82
N GLU A 79 9.35 5.71 -2.69
CA GLU A 79 8.56 6.88 -3.03
C GLU A 79 8.37 7.73 -1.78
N SER A 80 8.83 8.98 -1.84
CA SER A 80 8.63 9.92 -0.75
C SER A 80 7.32 10.66 -0.97
N TYR A 81 6.26 10.18 -0.32
CA TYR A 81 4.99 10.90 -0.27
C TYR A 81 5.10 12.10 0.69
N PHE A 82 4.44 13.19 0.33
CA PHE A 82 4.27 14.35 1.20
C PHE A 82 2.83 14.83 1.17
N LEU A 83 2.45 15.56 2.23
CA LEU A 83 1.18 16.27 2.27
C LEU A 83 1.33 17.53 1.42
N VAL A 84 0.52 17.67 0.38
CA VAL A 84 0.53 18.82 -0.51
C VAL A 84 0.01 20.03 0.25
N GLU A 85 0.86 21.04 0.43
CA GLU A 85 0.51 22.33 1.03
C GLU A 85 -0.24 23.22 0.02
N ASN A 86 -0.70 24.39 0.49
CA ASN A 86 -1.16 25.44 -0.41
C ASN A 86 0.03 26.22 -0.97
N PHE A 87 0.16 26.20 -2.29
CA PHE A 87 1.18 26.92 -3.04
C PHE A 87 0.61 28.11 -3.83
N VAL A 88 -0.72 28.26 -3.92
CA VAL A 88 -1.34 29.36 -4.66
C VAL A 88 -0.93 30.70 -4.03
N GLY A 89 -0.44 31.62 -4.87
CA GLY A 89 0.10 32.91 -4.47
C GLY A 89 1.59 32.91 -4.08
N LYS A 90 2.26 31.75 -4.02
CA LYS A 90 3.72 31.71 -3.82
C LYS A 90 4.47 32.10 -5.09
N LYS A 91 5.67 32.67 -4.91
CA LYS A 91 6.55 33.03 -6.02
C LYS A 91 7.30 31.81 -6.54
N ALA A 92 7.48 31.74 -7.85
CA ALA A 92 8.21 30.65 -8.51
C ALA A 92 9.62 30.48 -7.94
N ASP A 93 10.33 31.59 -7.67
CA ASP A 93 11.70 31.59 -7.11
C ASP A 93 11.83 30.86 -5.76
N GLU A 94 10.78 30.84 -4.94
CA GLU A 94 10.79 30.15 -3.64
C GLU A 94 10.69 28.62 -3.78
N LEU A 95 10.36 28.13 -4.97
CA LEU A 95 9.97 26.74 -5.21
C LEU A 95 10.89 26.00 -6.20
N LYS A 96 11.83 26.71 -6.84
CA LYS A 96 12.69 26.15 -7.91
C LYS A 96 13.62 25.03 -7.44
N ASP A 97 13.97 25.02 -6.17
CA ASP A 97 14.89 24.04 -5.59
C ASP A 97 14.19 22.82 -4.99
N ASP A 98 12.85 22.79 -4.97
CA ASP A 98 12.12 21.63 -4.46
C ASP A 98 11.98 20.56 -5.56
N PRO A 99 12.61 19.37 -5.42
CA PRO A 99 12.57 18.33 -6.45
C PRO A 99 11.18 17.71 -6.65
N ARG A 100 10.21 17.99 -5.77
CA ARG A 100 8.83 17.49 -5.85
C ARG A 100 7.91 18.45 -6.60
N VAL A 101 8.39 19.65 -6.95
CA VAL A 101 7.60 20.69 -7.57
C VAL A 101 7.88 20.72 -9.07
N LEU A 102 6.82 20.63 -9.86
CA LEU A 102 6.85 20.80 -11.31
C LEU A 102 6.18 22.13 -11.67
N LEU A 103 6.98 23.10 -12.12
CA LEU A 103 6.51 24.43 -12.51
C LEU A 103 6.11 24.46 -13.98
N PHE A 104 4.90 24.94 -14.29
CA PHE A 104 4.39 25.09 -15.66
C PHE A 104 3.89 26.51 -15.92
N GLY A 105 4.31 27.13 -17.02
CA GLY A 105 3.92 28.50 -17.40
C GLY A 105 5.09 29.47 -17.35
N THR A 106 4.84 30.73 -17.73
CA THR A 106 5.87 31.78 -17.84
C THR A 106 5.74 32.90 -16.81
N GLY A 107 4.73 32.84 -15.94
CA GLY A 107 4.51 33.82 -14.87
C GLY A 107 5.47 33.67 -13.70
N ASP A 108 5.39 34.60 -12.74
CA ASP A 108 6.22 34.60 -11.54
C ASP A 108 5.51 34.05 -10.30
N THR A 109 4.19 33.86 -10.37
CA THR A 109 3.33 33.52 -9.24
C THR A 109 2.45 32.31 -9.55
N VAL A 110 2.25 31.44 -8.57
CA VAL A 110 1.39 30.25 -8.70
C VAL A 110 -0.08 30.66 -8.67
N VAL A 111 -0.81 30.39 -9.74
CA VAL A 111 -2.26 30.65 -9.85
C VAL A 111 -3.10 29.41 -9.61
N ALA A 112 -2.53 28.22 -9.79
CA ALA A 112 -3.21 26.96 -9.54
C ALA A 112 -2.22 25.84 -9.22
N GLN A 113 -2.70 24.79 -8.55
CA GLN A 113 -1.92 23.61 -8.21
C GLN A 113 -2.72 22.32 -8.45
N TYR A 114 -2.01 21.23 -8.71
CA TYR A 114 -2.54 19.87 -8.72
C TYR A 114 -1.49 18.88 -8.21
N PRO A 115 -1.82 17.95 -7.30
CA PRO A 115 -3.10 17.79 -6.61
C PRO A 115 -3.49 18.98 -5.70
N PRO A 116 -4.76 19.10 -5.27
CA PRO A 116 -5.17 20.18 -4.36
C PRO A 116 -4.51 20.06 -2.98
N GLU A 117 -4.49 21.16 -2.24
CA GLU A 117 -4.04 21.19 -0.84
C GLU A 117 -4.70 20.07 -0.01
N GLY A 118 -3.91 19.44 0.86
CA GLY A 118 -4.34 18.33 1.72
C GLY A 118 -4.26 16.95 1.06
N SER A 119 -3.91 16.88 -0.23
CA SER A 119 -3.65 15.61 -0.92
C SER A 119 -2.33 14.99 -0.45
N ILE A 120 -2.21 13.66 -0.56
CA ILE A 120 -0.94 12.96 -0.40
C ILE A 120 -0.41 12.64 -1.81
N ALA A 121 0.77 13.15 -2.16
CA ALA A 121 1.36 12.99 -3.48
C ALA A 121 2.88 12.80 -3.39
N THR A 122 3.48 12.28 -4.46
CA THR A 122 4.94 12.21 -4.64
C THR A 122 5.50 13.47 -5.30
N GLU A 123 4.67 14.16 -6.08
CA GLU A 123 4.98 15.41 -6.78
C GLU A 123 3.75 16.34 -6.79
N VAL A 124 3.98 17.64 -6.98
CA VAL A 124 2.94 18.64 -7.17
C VAL A 124 3.24 19.48 -8.42
N ILE A 125 2.23 19.65 -9.25
CA ILE A 125 2.26 20.49 -10.44
C ILE A 125 1.72 21.86 -10.05
N LEU A 126 2.49 22.92 -10.32
CA LEU A 126 2.11 24.30 -10.06
C LEU A 126 2.04 25.06 -11.37
N ILE A 127 0.91 25.72 -11.62
CA ILE A 127 0.66 26.52 -12.80
C ILE A 127 0.98 27.98 -12.45
N LEU A 128 1.89 28.56 -13.22
CA LEU A 128 2.36 29.94 -13.10
C LEU A 128 1.53 30.86 -14.00
N GLY A 129 1.12 32.01 -13.45
CA GLY A 129 0.45 33.08 -14.16
C GLY A 129 1.09 34.43 -13.89
N GLU A 130 0.84 35.39 -14.77
CA GLU A 130 1.15 36.81 -14.53
C GLU A 130 -0.02 37.39 -13.70
N GLU A 131 0.27 38.21 -12.68
CA GLU A 131 -0.75 38.98 -11.94
C GLU A 131 -1.54 39.93 -12.85
#